data_AF-A0A8J4YCU3-F1
#
_entry.id   AF-A0A8J4YCU3-F1
#
_cell.length_a   1.000
_cell.length_b   1.000
_cell.length_c   1.000
_cell.angle_alpha   90.00
_cell.angle_beta   90.00
_cell.angle_gamma   90.00
#
_symmetry.space_group_name_H-M   'P 1'
#
loop_
_entity.id
_entity.type
_entity.pdbx_description
1 polymer ?
#
loop_
_entity_poly.entity_id
_entity_poly.type
_entity_poly.pdbx_seq_one_letter_code
_entity_poly.pdbx_strand_id
1 'polypeptide(L)'
;MTRMLEPCDQTISSWTGFNIMTRDRVQVTEDVVGYLPTINAPATDMATVQKILREALNIMSSLQLERIPVVLDQALFAKATEIAWKDVDRYGRIVLMMGNFHTICNFMSSIGKMFGDAGLRDVAVESGVIAEGSINRVLEGKQYNRAVRLHKLMYEALMRIIWKGFQVWIESNHPDKGPQIRSTDLKIRSIKEDVCHETLAAAPR
;
A
#
# COMPACT_ATOMS: atom_id res chain seq x y z
N MET A 1 -5.78 -4.61 6.36
CA MET A 1 -6.71 -5.71 6.70
C MET A 1 -7.79 -5.10 7.58
N THR A 2 -8.86 -4.62 6.98
CA THR A 2 -10.03 -4.15 7.76
C THR A 2 -10.78 -5.40 8.18
N ARG A 3 -10.96 -5.59 9.49
CA ARG A 3 -11.74 -6.71 10.02
C ARG A 3 -13.16 -6.54 9.47
N MET A 4 -13.70 -7.56 8.79
CA MET A 4 -15.12 -7.57 8.42
C MET A 4 -15.91 -7.57 9.73
N LEU A 5 -16.68 -6.51 9.95
CA LEU A 5 -17.43 -6.33 11.19
C LEU A 5 -18.71 -7.19 11.17
N GLU A 6 -19.30 -7.41 10.00
CA GLU A 6 -20.57 -8.14 9.83
C GLU A 6 -20.52 -9.03 8.57
N PRO A 7 -20.05 -10.29 8.68
CA PRO A 7 -19.86 -11.16 7.53
C PRO A 7 -21.15 -11.54 6.80
N CYS A 8 -22.28 -11.55 7.52
CA CYS A 8 -23.57 -12.00 7.00
C CYS A 8 -24.28 -10.94 6.14
N ASP A 9 -23.98 -9.66 6.35
CA ASP A 9 -24.63 -8.53 5.65
C ASP A 9 -23.78 -7.97 4.50
N GLN A 10 -22.62 -8.59 4.21
CA GLN A 10 -21.73 -8.11 3.16
C GLN A 10 -22.25 -8.47 1.76
N THR A 11 -22.88 -7.50 1.11
CA THR A 11 -23.39 -7.59 -0.27
C THR A 11 -22.33 -7.30 -1.33
N ILE A 12 -21.21 -6.65 -0.95
CA ILE A 12 -20.13 -6.26 -1.86
C ILE A 12 -18.94 -7.18 -1.66
N SER A 13 -18.47 -7.79 -2.74
CA SER A 13 -17.29 -8.66 -2.70
C SER A 13 -16.02 -7.89 -2.33
N SER A 14 -15.07 -8.58 -1.69
CA SER A 14 -13.72 -8.02 -1.51
C SER A 14 -13.09 -7.72 -2.88
N TRP A 15 -12.02 -6.90 -2.92
CA TRP A 15 -11.34 -6.59 -4.18
C TRP A 15 -10.99 -7.85 -5.00
N THR A 16 -10.53 -8.93 -4.34
CA THR A 16 -10.27 -10.22 -4.99
C THR A 16 -11.56 -10.84 -5.52
N GLY A 17 -12.63 -10.91 -4.70
CA GLY A 17 -13.92 -11.46 -5.14
C GLY A 17 -14.51 -10.69 -6.32
N PHE A 18 -14.43 -9.36 -6.32
CA PHE A 18 -14.87 -8.52 -7.43
C PHE A 18 -14.07 -8.80 -8.71
N ASN A 19 -12.74 -8.92 -8.60
CA ASN A 19 -11.90 -9.25 -9.75
C ASN A 19 -12.18 -10.66 -10.31
N ILE A 20 -12.54 -11.62 -9.46
CA ILE A 20 -12.96 -12.96 -9.90
C ILE A 20 -14.30 -12.87 -10.64
N MET A 21 -15.29 -12.17 -10.06
CA MET A 21 -16.62 -12.02 -10.66
C MET A 21 -16.60 -11.29 -12.01
N THR A 22 -15.64 -10.40 -12.23
CA THR A 22 -15.51 -9.60 -13.47
C THR A 22 -14.60 -10.23 -14.51
N ARG A 23 -13.92 -11.35 -14.19
CA ARG A 23 -13.01 -12.06 -15.10
C ARG A 23 -13.48 -13.50 -15.26
N ASP A 24 -14.19 -13.76 -16.35
CA ASP A 24 -14.73 -15.08 -16.74
C ASP A 24 -13.78 -15.88 -17.66
N ARG A 25 -12.71 -15.25 -18.14
CA ARG A 25 -11.83 -15.84 -19.17
C ARG A 25 -10.77 -16.81 -18.64
N VAL A 26 -10.61 -16.93 -17.33
CA VAL A 26 -9.60 -17.82 -16.72
C VAL A 26 -10.24 -18.59 -15.58
N GLN A 27 -10.14 -19.92 -15.63
CA GLN A 27 -10.56 -20.77 -14.52
C GLN A 27 -9.65 -20.53 -13.32
N VAL A 28 -10.21 -19.96 -12.25
CA VAL A 28 -9.51 -19.79 -10.98
C VAL A 28 -9.47 -21.12 -10.27
N THR A 29 -8.28 -21.60 -9.95
CA THR A 29 -8.07 -22.82 -9.14
C THR A 29 -7.87 -22.39 -7.69
N GLU A 30 -8.37 -23.18 -6.74
CA GLU A 30 -8.15 -22.89 -5.32
C GLU A 30 -6.66 -22.98 -4.95
N ASP A 31 -6.20 -22.05 -4.13
CA ASP A 31 -4.84 -22.06 -3.61
C ASP A 31 -4.69 -23.10 -2.49
N VAL A 32 -3.60 -23.86 -2.52
CA VAL A 32 -3.22 -24.75 -1.41
C VAL A 32 -2.32 -23.98 -0.45
N VAL A 33 -2.81 -23.76 0.78
CA VAL A 33 -2.05 -23.09 1.83
C VAL A 33 -1.36 -24.13 2.72
N GLY A 34 -0.02 -24.08 2.74
CA GLY A 34 0.82 -24.90 3.62
C GLY A 34 1.52 -24.07 4.68
N TYR A 35 1.51 -24.54 5.93
CA TYR A 35 2.29 -23.94 7.01
C TYR A 35 3.66 -24.60 7.10
N LEU A 36 4.71 -23.78 7.16
CA LEU A 36 6.07 -24.26 7.36
C LEU A 36 6.36 -24.48 8.85
N PRO A 37 7.25 -25.43 9.19
CA PRO A 37 7.64 -25.67 10.58
C PRO A 37 8.31 -24.43 11.18
N THR A 38 8.09 -24.22 12.48
CA THR A 38 8.72 -23.13 13.21
C THR A 38 10.21 -23.41 13.42
N ILE A 39 11.03 -22.37 13.29
CA ILE A 39 12.46 -22.44 13.58
C ILE A 39 12.69 -21.83 14.96
N ASN A 40 13.10 -22.66 15.92
CA ASN A 40 13.45 -22.19 17.27
C ASN A 40 14.88 -21.60 17.30
N ALA A 41 15.04 -20.42 16.71
CA ALA A 41 16.29 -19.67 16.70
C ALA A 41 16.00 -18.16 16.58
N PRO A 42 16.93 -17.27 16.96
CA PRO A 42 16.75 -15.83 16.78
C PRO A 42 16.51 -15.49 15.31
N ALA A 43 15.37 -14.86 15.02
CA ALA A 43 14.92 -14.62 13.64
C ALA A 43 15.97 -13.86 12.81
N THR A 44 16.65 -12.89 13.43
CA THR A 44 17.64 -12.04 12.75
C THR A 44 19.04 -12.64 12.73
N ASP A 45 19.30 -13.83 13.28
CA ASP A 45 20.61 -14.44 13.14
C ASP A 45 20.90 -14.84 11.67
N MET A 46 22.11 -14.61 11.19
CA MET A 46 22.48 -14.87 9.79
C MET A 46 22.32 -16.35 9.44
N ALA A 47 22.65 -17.27 10.35
CA ALA A 47 22.49 -18.70 10.13
C ALA A 47 21.00 -19.09 10.01
N THR A 48 20.13 -18.46 10.82
CA THR A 48 18.67 -18.63 10.76
C THR A 48 18.11 -18.15 9.41
N VAL A 49 18.48 -16.95 8.96
CA VAL A 49 18.04 -16.43 7.66
C VAL A 49 18.55 -17.32 6.51
N GLN A 50 19.80 -17.77 6.57
CA GLN A 50 20.36 -18.68 5.57
C GLN A 50 19.64 -20.04 5.56
N LYS A 51 19.19 -20.54 6.72
CA LYS A 51 18.37 -21.75 6.80
C LYS A 51 17.02 -21.54 6.11
N ILE A 52 16.35 -20.41 6.35
CA ILE A 52 15.08 -20.04 5.68
C ILE A 52 15.25 -20.06 4.16
N LEU A 53 16.31 -19.44 3.63
CA LEU A 53 16.56 -19.41 2.19
C LEU A 53 16.85 -20.80 1.60
N ARG A 54 17.56 -21.66 2.34
CA ARG A 54 17.79 -23.05 1.92
C ARG A 54 16.50 -23.84 1.87
N GLU A 55 15.63 -23.71 2.88
CA GLU A 55 14.32 -24.37 2.86
C GLU A 55 13.45 -23.87 1.72
N ALA A 56 13.48 -22.57 1.40
CA ALA A 56 12.79 -22.03 0.23
C ALA A 56 13.25 -22.70 -1.08
N LEU A 57 14.55 -22.95 -1.26
CA LEU A 57 15.07 -23.67 -2.43
C LEU A 57 14.66 -25.14 -2.46
N ASN A 58 14.59 -25.81 -1.30
CA ASN A 58 14.10 -27.18 -1.19
C ASN A 58 12.62 -27.26 -1.62
N ILE A 59 11.80 -26.34 -1.12
CA ILE A 59 10.39 -26.22 -1.47
C ILE A 59 10.25 -25.96 -2.98
N MET A 60 10.96 -24.97 -3.51
CA MET A 60 10.99 -24.65 -4.93
C MET A 60 11.31 -25.88 -5.79
N SER A 61 12.31 -26.68 -5.39
CA SER A 61 12.70 -27.89 -6.11
C SER A 61 11.62 -28.99 -6.03
N SER A 62 11.03 -29.20 -4.84
CA SER A 62 9.96 -30.18 -4.64
C SER A 62 8.69 -29.88 -5.43
N LEU A 63 8.39 -28.58 -5.61
CA LEU A 63 7.26 -28.08 -6.39
C LEU A 63 7.62 -27.85 -7.87
N GLN A 64 8.84 -28.14 -8.29
CA GLN A 64 9.33 -27.97 -9.67
C GLN A 64 9.16 -26.54 -10.21
N LEU A 65 9.34 -25.54 -9.34
CA LEU A 65 9.25 -24.12 -9.71
C LEU A 65 10.58 -23.61 -10.26
N GLU A 66 10.52 -22.75 -11.29
CA GLU A 66 11.73 -22.10 -11.83
C GLU A 66 12.34 -21.10 -10.83
N ARG A 67 11.47 -20.35 -10.15
CA ARG A 67 11.81 -19.31 -9.16
C ARG A 67 10.81 -19.34 -8.01
N ILE A 68 11.25 -18.88 -6.84
CA ILE A 68 10.39 -18.80 -5.66
C ILE A 68 10.37 -17.39 -5.05
N PRO A 69 9.20 -16.76 -4.89
CA PRO A 69 9.08 -15.54 -4.11
C PRO A 69 9.19 -15.82 -2.62
N VAL A 70 10.01 -15.05 -1.91
CA VAL A 70 10.15 -15.13 -0.46
C VAL A 70 9.92 -13.75 0.15
N VAL A 71 8.80 -13.60 0.85
CA VAL A 71 8.40 -12.35 1.50
C VAL A 71 8.90 -12.34 2.94
N LEU A 72 9.62 -11.28 3.32
CA LEU A 72 10.25 -11.14 4.63
C LEU A 72 9.98 -9.77 5.24
N ASP A 73 9.88 -9.70 6.56
CA ASP A 73 9.92 -8.42 7.27
C ASP A 73 11.24 -7.68 7.01
N GLN A 74 11.21 -6.35 7.14
CA GLN A 74 12.30 -5.47 6.69
C GLN A 74 13.69 -5.87 7.19
N ALA A 75 13.83 -6.23 8.46
CA ALA A 75 15.12 -6.63 9.03
C ALA A 75 15.63 -7.96 8.47
N LEU A 76 14.72 -8.91 8.22
CA LEU A 76 15.04 -10.21 7.61
C LEU A 76 15.35 -10.05 6.13
N PHE A 77 14.57 -9.22 5.42
CA PHE A 77 14.79 -8.90 4.01
C PHE A 77 16.20 -8.33 3.78
N ALA A 78 16.66 -7.39 4.61
CA ALA A 78 18.00 -6.82 4.50
C ALA A 78 19.09 -7.89 4.62
N LYS A 79 18.98 -8.79 5.61
CA LYS A 79 19.94 -9.89 5.81
C LYS A 79 19.87 -10.94 4.72
N ALA A 80 18.67 -11.30 4.28
CA ALA A 80 18.47 -12.25 3.18
C ALA A 80 19.06 -11.73 1.88
N THR A 81 18.91 -10.42 1.63
CA THR A 81 19.50 -9.74 0.47
C THR A 81 21.02 -9.79 0.53
N GLU A 82 21.62 -9.54 1.70
CA GLU A 82 23.07 -9.67 1.89
C GLU A 82 23.56 -11.11 1.60
N ILE A 83 22.85 -12.13 2.09
CA ILE A 83 23.18 -13.54 1.84
C ILE A 83 23.06 -13.87 0.35
N ALA A 84 21.96 -13.46 -0.28
CA ALA A 84 21.71 -13.75 -1.69
C ALA A 84 22.73 -13.07 -2.61
N TRP A 85 23.18 -11.85 -2.28
CA TRP A 85 24.21 -11.15 -3.04
C TRP A 85 25.61 -11.76 -2.89
N LYS A 86 25.92 -12.42 -1.75
CA LYS A 86 27.20 -13.11 -1.56
C LYS A 86 27.33 -14.39 -2.36
N ASP A 87 26.20 -15.04 -2.69
CA ASP A 87 26.16 -16.32 -3.40
C ASP A 87 25.00 -16.32 -4.41
N VAL A 88 25.17 -15.52 -5.46
CA VAL A 88 24.17 -15.28 -6.51
C VAL A 88 23.87 -16.57 -7.28
N ASP A 89 24.86 -17.43 -7.49
CA ASP A 89 24.69 -18.70 -8.20
C ASP A 89 23.73 -19.63 -7.44
N ARG A 90 23.83 -19.66 -6.11
CA ARG A 90 22.94 -20.47 -5.26
C ARG A 90 21.57 -19.85 -5.08
N TYR A 91 21.50 -18.55 -4.81
CA TYR A 91 20.27 -17.89 -4.37
C TYR A 91 19.58 -17.05 -5.45
N GLY A 92 20.13 -16.95 -6.66
CA GLY A 92 19.59 -16.13 -7.75
C GLY A 92 18.20 -16.54 -8.24
N ARG A 93 17.73 -17.73 -7.89
CA ARG A 93 16.35 -18.21 -8.15
C ARG A 93 15.33 -17.77 -7.10
N ILE A 94 15.78 -17.18 -6.00
CA ILE A 94 14.90 -16.61 -4.97
C ILE A 94 14.58 -15.16 -5.34
N VAL A 95 13.29 -14.84 -5.47
CA VAL A 95 12.81 -13.47 -5.60
C VAL A 95 12.50 -12.95 -4.20
N LEU A 96 13.47 -12.26 -3.61
CA LEU A 96 13.29 -11.66 -2.29
C LEU A 96 12.35 -10.45 -2.37
N MET A 97 11.37 -10.41 -1.48
CA MET A 97 10.41 -9.31 -1.37
C MET A 97 10.29 -8.85 0.07
N MET A 98 10.23 -7.54 0.27
CA MET A 98 9.91 -6.97 1.57
C MET A 98 8.39 -7.03 1.80
N GLY A 99 7.97 -7.41 3.01
CA GLY A 99 6.57 -7.46 3.39
C GLY A 99 5.86 -6.13 3.10
N ASN A 100 4.68 -6.22 2.48
CA ASN A 100 3.92 -5.05 2.00
C ASN A 100 3.71 -3.97 3.06
N PHE A 101 3.50 -4.36 4.31
CA PHE A 101 3.38 -3.41 5.42
C PHE A 101 4.62 -2.53 5.57
N HIS A 102 5.80 -3.16 5.65
CA HIS A 102 7.07 -2.45 5.76
C HIS A 102 7.40 -1.66 4.49
N THR A 103 7.06 -2.19 3.31
CA THR A 103 7.21 -1.47 2.04
C THR A 103 6.43 -0.15 2.06
N ILE A 104 5.16 -0.16 2.49
CA ILE A 104 4.34 1.04 2.61
C ILE A 104 4.91 2.00 3.65
N CYS A 105 5.33 1.49 4.83
CA CYS A 105 5.97 2.32 5.87
C CYS A 105 7.23 3.02 5.36
N ASN A 106 8.11 2.30 4.66
CA ASN A 106 9.35 2.86 4.10
C ASN A 106 9.06 3.88 2.99
N PHE A 107 8.04 3.64 2.18
CA PHE A 107 7.63 4.59 1.15
C PHE A 107 7.10 5.90 1.76
N MET A 108 6.21 5.83 2.76
CA MET A 108 5.76 7.01 3.51
C MET A 108 6.92 7.73 4.20
N SER A 109 7.86 6.97 4.78
CA SER A 109 9.08 7.52 5.38
C SER A 109 9.93 8.29 4.37
N SER A 110 10.02 7.79 3.14
CA SER A 110 10.76 8.43 2.04
C SER A 110 10.11 9.74 1.61
N ILE A 111 8.78 9.78 1.51
CA ILE A 111 8.02 11.03 1.26
C ILE A 111 8.26 12.02 2.40
N GLY A 112 8.16 11.57 3.65
CA GLY A 112 8.40 12.40 4.83
C GLY A 112 9.82 12.99 4.88
N LYS A 113 10.84 12.21 4.49
CA LYS A 113 12.22 12.70 4.36
C LYS A 113 12.39 13.72 3.23
N MET A 114 11.75 13.49 2.09
CA MET A 114 11.90 14.34 0.91
C MET A 114 11.18 15.67 1.05
N PHE A 115 9.99 15.68 1.67
CA PHE A 115 9.13 16.86 1.72
C PHE A 115 8.88 17.41 3.12
N GLY A 116 9.44 16.79 4.16
CA GLY A 116 9.25 17.21 5.55
C GLY A 116 9.57 18.68 5.75
N ASP A 117 10.73 19.11 5.26
CA ASP A 117 11.20 20.50 5.32
C ASP A 117 10.77 21.33 4.09
N ALA A 118 10.02 20.73 3.16
CA ALA A 118 9.41 21.40 2.02
C ALA A 118 7.94 21.79 2.29
N GLY A 119 7.55 21.90 3.56
CA GLY A 119 6.21 22.31 3.99
C GLY A 119 5.23 21.17 4.30
N LEU A 120 5.59 19.89 4.08
CA LEU A 120 4.71 18.78 4.46
C LEU A 120 4.48 18.73 5.97
N ARG A 121 5.53 19.01 6.75
CA ARG A 121 5.43 19.13 8.22
C ARG A 121 4.46 20.25 8.60
N ASP A 122 4.67 21.43 8.05
CA ASP A 122 3.95 22.65 8.42
C ASP A 122 2.48 22.50 8.09
N VAL A 123 2.14 22.07 6.86
CA VAL A 123 0.76 21.81 6.46
C VAL A 123 0.10 20.78 7.37
N ALA A 124 0.79 19.69 7.72
CA ALA A 124 0.21 18.64 8.56
C ALA A 124 -0.12 19.13 9.99
N VAL A 125 0.72 20.02 10.54
CA VAL A 125 0.58 20.58 11.89
C VAL A 125 -0.43 21.72 11.90
N GLU A 126 -0.26 22.72 11.03
CA GLU A 126 -1.10 23.91 10.95
C GLU A 126 -2.54 23.59 10.54
N SER A 127 -2.74 22.56 9.71
CA SER A 127 -4.10 22.10 9.36
C SER A 127 -4.77 21.30 10.49
N GLY A 128 -4.09 21.05 11.61
CA GLY A 128 -4.60 20.25 12.72
C GLY A 128 -4.79 18.77 12.41
N VAL A 129 -4.29 18.28 11.27
CA VAL A 129 -4.44 16.86 10.88
C VAL A 129 -3.58 15.97 11.77
N ILE A 130 -2.38 16.43 12.11
CA ILE A 130 -1.41 15.77 12.98
C ILE A 130 -0.96 16.75 14.08
N ALA A 131 -0.99 16.33 15.33
CA ALA A 131 -0.44 17.13 16.43
C ALA A 131 1.09 17.22 16.34
N GLU A 132 1.65 18.39 16.67
CA GLU A 132 3.09 18.69 16.60
C GLU A 132 3.95 17.62 17.28
N GLY A 133 3.58 17.18 18.49
CA GLY A 133 4.31 16.14 19.22
C GLY A 133 4.33 14.76 18.56
N SER A 134 3.55 14.54 17.50
CA SER A 134 3.47 13.26 16.78
C SER A 134 4.02 13.29 15.35
N ILE A 135 4.28 14.47 14.78
CA ILE A 135 4.61 14.61 13.36
C ILE A 135 5.86 13.83 12.94
N ASN A 136 6.92 13.82 13.76
CA ASN A 136 8.16 13.11 13.43
C ASN A 136 7.91 11.61 13.23
N ARG A 137 7.14 10.97 14.13
CA ARG A 137 6.83 9.54 14.01
C ARG A 137 5.92 9.24 12.83
N VAL A 138 5.06 10.19 12.44
CA VAL A 138 4.19 10.07 11.27
C VAL A 138 5.02 10.17 9.98
N LEU A 139 5.87 11.19 9.86
CA LEU A 139 6.76 11.39 8.71
C LEU A 139 7.82 10.29 8.58
N GLU A 140 8.23 9.66 9.68
CA GLU A 140 9.11 8.49 9.66
C GLU A 140 8.39 7.18 9.27
N GLY A 141 7.07 7.20 9.06
CA GLY A 141 6.28 6.01 8.74
C GLY A 141 6.05 5.05 9.92
N LYS A 142 6.39 5.46 11.15
CA LYS A 142 6.25 4.64 12.37
C LYS A 142 4.84 4.61 12.95
N GLN A 143 3.98 5.56 12.56
CA GLN A 143 2.57 5.57 12.92
C GLN A 143 1.69 5.31 11.68
N TYR A 144 1.62 4.05 11.27
CA TYR A 144 1.00 3.62 10.01
C TYR A 144 -0.36 4.27 9.71
N ASN A 145 -1.36 4.09 10.59
CA ASN A 145 -2.72 4.61 10.32
C ASN A 145 -2.76 6.15 10.20
N ARG A 146 -1.97 6.85 11.02
CA ARG A 146 -1.90 8.32 11.00
C ARG A 146 -1.16 8.81 9.75
N ALA A 147 -0.07 8.14 9.37
CA ALA A 147 0.69 8.44 8.16
C ALA A 147 -0.15 8.21 6.90
N VAL A 148 -0.87 7.09 6.81
CA VAL A 148 -1.80 6.82 5.70
C VAL A 148 -2.89 7.88 5.62
N ARG A 149 -3.49 8.27 6.76
CA ARG A 149 -4.50 9.34 6.79
C ARG A 149 -3.93 10.66 6.28
N LEU A 150 -2.76 11.08 6.78
CA LEU A 150 -2.10 12.30 6.33
C LEU A 150 -1.85 12.27 4.82
N HIS A 151 -1.24 11.20 4.30
CA HIS A 151 -0.92 11.10 2.88
C HIS A 151 -2.16 11.09 1.98
N LYS A 152 -3.26 10.45 2.42
CA LYS A 152 -4.55 10.50 1.71
C LYS A 152 -5.11 11.92 1.64
N LEU A 153 -5.10 12.65 2.76
CA LEU A 153 -5.58 14.03 2.82
C LEU A 153 -4.70 14.96 1.99
N MET A 154 -3.37 14.79 2.07
CA MET A 154 -2.42 15.56 1.26
C MET A 154 -2.60 15.31 -0.24
N TYR A 155 -2.74 14.04 -0.65
CA TYR A 155 -3.04 13.68 -2.04
C TYR A 155 -4.32 14.36 -2.51
N GLU A 156 -5.39 14.29 -1.72
CA GLU A 156 -6.67 14.89 -2.05
C GLU A 156 -6.57 16.42 -2.20
N ALA A 157 -5.91 17.10 -1.25
CA ALA A 157 -5.70 18.54 -1.27
C ALA A 157 -4.89 18.98 -2.50
N LEU A 158 -3.79 18.28 -2.80
CA LEU A 158 -2.97 18.55 -3.98
C LEU A 158 -3.74 18.32 -5.28
N MET A 159 -4.50 17.22 -5.37
CA MET A 159 -5.33 16.93 -6.54
C MET A 159 -6.39 18.00 -6.79
N ARG A 160 -6.99 18.57 -5.73
CA ARG A 160 -7.91 19.71 -5.88
C ARG A 160 -7.23 20.96 -6.41
N ILE A 161 -6.00 21.23 -5.97
CA ILE A 161 -5.22 22.38 -6.48
C ILE A 161 -4.89 22.16 -7.96
N ILE A 162 -4.39 20.97 -8.31
CA ILE A 162 -4.09 20.59 -9.70
C ILE A 162 -5.34 20.69 -10.57
N TRP A 163 -6.48 20.19 -10.09
CA TRP A 163 -7.74 20.24 -10.82
C TRP A 163 -8.19 21.68 -11.13
N LYS A 164 -8.08 22.59 -10.16
CA LYS A 164 -8.37 24.01 -10.38
C LYS A 164 -7.47 24.62 -11.46
N GLY A 165 -6.17 24.34 -11.41
CA GLY A 165 -5.22 24.80 -12.43
C GLY A 165 -5.52 24.20 -13.81
N PHE A 166 -5.85 22.92 -13.85
CA PHE A 166 -6.23 22.22 -15.07
C PHE A 166 -7.49 22.82 -15.72
N GLN A 167 -8.50 23.20 -14.93
CA GLN A 167 -9.70 23.85 -15.44
C GLN A 167 -9.37 25.16 -16.18
N VAL A 168 -8.56 26.03 -15.56
CA VAL A 168 -8.10 27.29 -16.18
C VAL A 168 -7.29 27.02 -17.46
N TRP A 169 -6.39 26.04 -17.40
CA TRP A 169 -5.56 25.67 -18.55
C TRP A 169 -6.41 25.14 -19.71
N ILE A 170 -7.41 24.29 -19.46
CA ILE A 170 -8.33 23.79 -20.49
C ILE A 170 -9.13 24.92 -21.11
N GLU A 171 -9.71 25.82 -20.31
CA GLU A 171 -10.50 26.94 -20.84
C GLU A 171 -9.67 27.85 -21.76
N SER A 172 -8.37 27.98 -21.48
CA SER A 172 -7.45 28.80 -22.27
C SER A 172 -6.91 28.11 -23.53
N ASN A 173 -6.63 26.80 -23.47
CA ASN A 173 -5.91 26.07 -24.53
C ASN A 173 -6.83 25.17 -25.39
N HIS A 174 -7.94 24.72 -24.82
CA HIS A 174 -8.91 23.81 -25.45
C HIS A 174 -10.35 24.21 -25.08
N PRO A 175 -10.79 25.42 -25.48
CA PRO A 175 -12.11 25.95 -25.09
C PRO A 175 -13.27 25.08 -25.57
N ASP A 176 -13.08 24.33 -26.65
CA ASP A 176 -14.01 23.32 -27.18
C ASP A 176 -14.32 22.20 -26.17
N LYS A 177 -13.34 21.84 -25.31
CA LYS A 177 -13.48 20.79 -24.29
C LYS A 177 -14.01 21.29 -22.95
N GLY A 178 -13.98 22.60 -22.72
CA GLY A 178 -14.44 23.23 -21.47
C GLY A 178 -15.86 22.81 -21.03
N PRO A 179 -16.88 22.81 -21.92
CA PRO A 179 -18.23 22.39 -21.58
C PRO A 179 -18.31 20.94 -21.07
N GLN A 180 -17.55 20.02 -21.67
CA GLN A 180 -17.52 18.61 -21.26
C GLN A 180 -16.93 18.46 -19.85
N ILE A 181 -15.81 19.13 -19.57
CA ILE A 181 -15.17 19.09 -18.25
C ILE A 181 -16.10 19.67 -17.16
N ARG A 182 -16.79 20.79 -17.44
CA ARG A 182 -17.77 21.37 -16.51
C ARG A 182 -18.94 20.43 -16.24
N SER A 183 -19.47 19.76 -17.28
CA SER A 183 -20.52 18.77 -17.11
C SER A 183 -20.08 17.61 -16.22
N THR A 184 -18.86 17.10 -16.41
CA THR A 184 -18.30 16.05 -15.56
C THR A 184 -18.09 16.52 -14.12
N ASP A 185 -17.56 17.73 -13.90
CA ASP A 185 -17.39 18.29 -12.54
C ASP A 185 -18.72 18.39 -11.79
N LEU A 186 -19.78 18.84 -12.46
CA LEU A 186 -21.13 18.92 -11.88
C LEU A 186 -21.67 17.53 -11.48
N LYS A 187 -21.50 16.52 -12.33
CA LYS A 187 -21.89 15.13 -12.01
C LYS A 187 -21.09 14.56 -10.85
N ILE A 188 -19.79 14.86 -10.77
CA ILE A 188 -18.96 14.42 -9.65
C ILE A 188 -19.41 15.09 -8.35
N ARG A 189 -19.75 16.39 -8.38
CA ARG A 189 -20.24 17.11 -7.20
C ARG A 189 -21.55 16.56 -6.67
N SER A 190 -22.51 16.22 -7.55
CA SER A 190 -23.76 15.62 -7.10
C SER A 190 -23.53 14.28 -6.42
N ILE A 191 -22.64 13.43 -6.95
CA ILE A 191 -22.29 12.14 -6.32
C ILE A 191 -21.56 12.34 -4.99
N LYS A 192 -20.72 13.37 -4.87
CA LYS A 192 -19.97 13.65 -3.64
C LYS A 192 -20.89 14.00 -2.47
N GLU A 193 -21.95 14.75 -2.73
CA GLU A 193 -22.93 15.14 -1.70
C GLU A 193 -23.59 13.89 -1.09
N ASP A 194 -23.91 12.89 -1.91
CA ASP A 194 -24.48 11.61 -1.47
C ASP A 194 -23.52 10.83 -0.53
N VAL A 195 -22.24 10.73 -0.89
CA VAL A 195 -21.23 9.96 -0.12
C VAL A 195 -20.87 10.64 1.21
N CYS A 196 -20.79 11.97 1.26
CA CYS A 196 -20.46 12.69 2.48
C CYS A 196 -21.57 12.60 3.55
N HIS A 197 -22.84 12.59 3.15
CA HIS A 197 -23.96 12.46 4.08
C HIS A 197 -24.04 11.07 4.73
N GLU A 198 -23.79 10.00 3.97
CA GLU A 198 -23.80 8.63 4.50
C GLU A 198 -22.58 8.34 5.40
N THR A 199 -21.40 8.80 5.01
CA THR A 199 -20.15 8.48 5.74
C THR A 199 -20.04 9.22 7.08
N LEU A 200 -20.63 10.41 7.20
CA LEU A 200 -20.66 11.17 8.46
C LEU A 200 -21.78 10.71 9.41
N ALA A 201 -22.87 10.15 8.90
CA ALA A 201 -23.96 9.60 9.71
C ALA A 201 -23.60 8.23 10.33
N ALA A 202 -22.67 7.49 9.73
CA ALA A 202 -22.29 6.14 10.16
C ALA A 202 -21.06 6.07 11.09
N ALA A 203 -20.41 7.20 11.40
CA ALA A 203 -19.26 7.23 12.30
C ALA A 203 -19.73 7.24 13.78
N PRO A 204 -19.49 6.19 14.58
CA PRO A 204 -19.75 6.26 16.01
C PRO A 204 -18.82 7.29 16.65
N ARG A 205 -19.36 8.07 17.59
CA ARG A 205 -18.61 9.03 18.41
C ARG A 205 -17.55 8.34 19.26
#